data_AF-A0AAV9GCB2-F1
#
_entry.id   AF-A0AAV9GCB2-F1
#
_cell.length_a   1.000
_cell.length_b   1.000
_cell.length_c   1.000
_cell.angle_alpha   90.00
_cell.angle_beta   90.00
_cell.angle_gamma   90.00
#
_symmetry.space_group_name_H-M   'P 1'
#
loop_
_entity.id
_entity.type
_entity.pdbx_description
1 polymer ?
#
loop_
_entity_poly.entity_id
_entity_poly.type
_entity_poly.pdbx_seq_one_letter_code
_entity_poly.pdbx_strand_id
1 'polypeptide(L)'
;MPRIEAVFTEKAPRPLPQFSQAVKYNGMVYCSGNIGLDPATWKTVEGTVKDRTRQALKNLSAVLDEAGSGLRNVVKMNVFLTTMDNFAAMNEAYDDFFTWDPKPNYFQLRGPKLQFRPPSLPQPTTAANAMRHSSALRGVLRNHPSALSNGHILSACPPQPRFLLPITTTTTLRAYSSSEKPPPLNPSAANPPSTTRPPPLNLPNRTPETSTFSHLFATGKAYFTFYKTGLRQIYTNTRVFWPPQGGSPPFPPPAPNTRAALQFRARWRHDITRLPQFGLILLVCGEFTPFIVPFIPGVVPLTCRIPAQVGQLLRKGEGRRKLAREERRNKGGSVVGYTARALGLCSSVWERVGLGVPEALVAGRVNSRLRFLAEDDRLLMEAGGARALEGEEVRLACVERGINVLERDDKTLRGVLHRWLSIVGRKGLSEDERQGKMMELILTEDKDW
;
A
#
# COMPACT_ATOMS: atom_id res chain seq x y z
N MET A 1 18.23 26.35 -2.73
CA MET A 1 17.60 25.02 -2.67
C MET A 1 18.69 23.98 -2.42
N PRO A 2 18.49 23.01 -1.54
CA PRO A 2 19.47 21.96 -1.32
C PRO A 2 19.65 21.14 -2.60
N ARG A 3 20.90 20.96 -3.02
CA ARG A 3 21.27 20.26 -4.26
C ARG A 3 21.56 18.80 -3.94
N ILE A 4 21.17 17.92 -4.85
CA ILE A 4 21.54 16.50 -4.81
C ILE A 4 22.99 16.38 -5.29
N GLU A 5 23.86 15.79 -4.48
CA GLU A 5 25.28 15.58 -4.77
C GLU A 5 25.62 14.09 -4.77
N ALA A 6 26.17 13.59 -5.86
CA ALA A 6 26.59 12.18 -5.95
C ALA A 6 27.97 12.00 -5.30
N VAL A 7 28.13 10.91 -4.56
CA VAL A 7 29.39 10.51 -3.92
C VAL A 7 30.02 9.39 -4.73
N PHE A 8 31.33 9.53 -4.98
CA PHE A 8 32.12 8.54 -5.69
C PHE A 8 33.51 8.41 -5.06
N THR A 9 33.90 7.18 -4.73
CA THR A 9 35.24 6.81 -4.27
C THR A 9 35.76 5.61 -5.04
N GLU A 10 37.07 5.59 -5.30
CA GLU A 10 37.76 4.47 -5.91
C GLU A 10 38.05 3.33 -4.92
N LYS A 11 37.91 3.60 -3.62
CA LYS A 11 38.13 2.63 -2.53
C LYS A 11 36.95 1.67 -2.31
N ALA A 12 35.88 1.83 -3.08
CA ALA A 12 34.71 0.96 -3.05
C ALA A 12 34.35 0.54 -4.49
N PRO A 13 33.63 -0.59 -4.68
CA PRO A 13 33.26 -1.06 -6.01
C PRO A 13 32.58 0.04 -6.82
N ARG A 14 33.08 0.28 -8.04
CA ARG A 14 32.55 1.34 -8.91
C ARG A 14 31.07 1.01 -9.25
N PRO A 15 30.16 2.00 -9.23
CA PRO A 15 28.75 1.72 -9.47
C PRO A 15 28.49 1.46 -10.95
N LEU A 16 27.40 0.75 -11.25
CA LEU A 16 26.93 0.63 -12.63
C LEU A 16 26.32 1.96 -13.11
N PRO A 17 26.21 2.23 -14.43
CA PRO A 17 25.70 3.50 -14.94
C PRO A 17 24.31 3.92 -14.45
N GLN A 18 23.53 2.98 -13.90
CA GLN A 18 22.15 3.19 -13.45
C GLN A 18 22.04 3.75 -12.03
N PHE A 19 23.13 3.78 -11.24
CA PHE A 19 23.09 4.28 -9.86
C PHE A 19 24.43 4.91 -9.42
N SER A 20 24.41 5.65 -8.31
CA SER A 20 25.62 6.21 -7.65
C SER A 20 25.96 5.42 -6.39
N GLN A 21 27.21 5.41 -5.91
CA GLN A 21 27.57 4.69 -4.68
C GLN A 21 26.81 5.23 -3.45
N ALA A 22 26.70 6.56 -3.36
CA ALA A 22 25.81 7.24 -2.44
C ALA A 22 25.40 8.61 -2.99
N VAL A 23 24.40 9.20 -2.36
CA VAL A 23 23.89 10.54 -2.68
C VAL A 23 23.71 11.34 -1.39
N LYS A 24 24.20 12.58 -1.38
CA LYS A 24 23.97 13.55 -0.31
C LYS A 24 22.77 14.43 -0.63
N TYR A 25 21.92 14.62 0.36
CA TYR A 25 20.82 15.57 0.30
C TYR A 25 20.44 16.03 1.70
N ASN A 26 20.35 17.35 1.93
CA ASN A 26 19.95 17.92 3.22
C ASN A 26 20.74 17.40 4.44
N GLY A 27 22.05 17.24 4.31
CA GLY A 27 22.91 16.74 5.40
C GLY A 27 22.77 15.23 5.67
N MET A 28 21.96 14.51 4.89
CA MET A 28 21.83 13.05 4.96
C MET A 28 22.58 12.39 3.80
N VAL A 29 23.18 11.23 4.06
CA VAL A 29 23.85 10.40 3.05
C VAL A 29 23.04 9.13 2.82
N TYR A 30 22.57 8.94 1.59
CA TYR A 30 21.84 7.75 1.17
C TYR A 30 22.79 6.83 0.41
N CYS A 31 23.18 5.71 1.03
CA CYS A 31 24.11 4.76 0.43
C CYS A 31 23.37 3.67 -0.36
N SER A 32 23.92 3.30 -1.52
CA SER A 32 23.47 2.13 -2.27
C SER A 32 23.94 0.82 -1.61
N GLY A 33 23.36 -0.29 -2.06
CA GLY A 33 23.69 -1.62 -1.54
C GLY A 33 25.16 -1.95 -1.77
N ASN A 34 25.84 -2.35 -0.70
CA ASN A 34 27.23 -2.83 -0.75
C ASN A 34 27.27 -4.33 -0.54
N ILE A 35 28.08 -5.00 -1.34
CA ILE A 35 28.33 -6.44 -1.26
C ILE A 35 29.83 -6.67 -1.00
N GLY A 36 30.18 -7.89 -0.58
CA GLY A 36 31.55 -8.30 -0.28
C GLY A 36 32.42 -8.49 -1.53
N LEU A 37 32.47 -7.47 -2.39
CA LEU A 37 33.35 -7.38 -3.55
C LEU A 37 34.63 -6.64 -3.16
N ASP A 38 35.75 -7.12 -3.66
CA ASP A 38 37.01 -6.38 -3.62
C ASP A 38 37.01 -5.32 -4.75
N PRO A 39 37.20 -4.02 -4.43
CA PRO A 39 37.18 -2.94 -5.41
C PRO A 39 38.30 -3.05 -6.47
N ALA A 40 39.44 -3.69 -6.16
CA ALA A 40 40.55 -3.84 -7.08
C ALA A 40 40.31 -4.97 -8.09
N THR A 41 39.85 -6.13 -7.60
CA THR A 41 39.69 -7.35 -8.41
C THR A 41 38.30 -7.50 -9.02
N TRP A 42 37.30 -6.74 -8.55
CA TRP A 42 35.90 -6.87 -8.94
C TRP A 42 35.31 -8.28 -8.73
N LYS A 43 35.96 -9.07 -7.88
CA LYS A 43 35.53 -10.42 -7.50
C LYS A 43 34.99 -10.41 -6.08
N THR A 44 34.07 -11.33 -5.81
CA THR A 44 33.58 -11.56 -4.46
C THR A 44 34.73 -12.13 -3.64
N VAL A 45 34.94 -11.57 -2.45
CA VAL A 45 35.97 -12.07 -1.54
C VAL A 45 35.72 -13.55 -1.23
N GLU A 46 36.77 -14.35 -1.38
CA GLU A 46 36.76 -15.76 -1.06
C GLU A 46 36.66 -15.97 0.46
N GLY A 47 36.11 -17.13 0.86
CA GLY A 47 35.92 -17.45 2.28
C GLY A 47 34.46 -17.38 2.75
N THR A 48 34.30 -17.15 4.05
CA THR A 48 33.05 -17.32 4.78
C THR A 48 32.11 -16.12 4.62
N VAL A 49 30.90 -16.24 5.18
CA VAL A 49 29.96 -15.12 5.25
C VAL A 49 30.53 -13.95 6.06
N LYS A 50 31.34 -14.24 7.09
CA LYS A 50 32.01 -13.20 7.89
C LYS A 50 32.92 -12.36 7.02
N ASP A 51 33.79 -13.00 6.24
CA ASP A 51 34.76 -12.31 5.37
C ASP A 51 34.08 -11.40 4.36
N ARG A 52 33.00 -11.88 3.75
CA ARG A 52 32.17 -11.11 2.82
C ARG A 52 31.44 -9.96 3.50
N THR A 53 30.96 -10.17 4.72
CA THR A 53 30.29 -9.12 5.52
C THR A 53 31.29 -8.02 5.90
N ARG A 54 32.48 -8.40 6.39
CA ARG A 54 33.55 -7.46 6.71
C ARG A 54 33.94 -6.64 5.49
N GLN A 55 34.06 -7.25 4.32
CA GLN A 55 34.34 -6.52 3.09
C GLN A 55 33.20 -5.57 2.71
N ALA A 56 31.94 -5.99 2.81
CA ALA A 56 30.80 -5.12 2.51
C ALA A 56 30.76 -3.89 3.43
N LEU A 57 31.07 -4.06 4.73
CA LEU A 57 31.15 -2.96 5.69
C LEU A 57 32.36 -2.04 5.46
N LYS A 58 33.52 -2.58 5.04
CA LYS A 58 34.68 -1.78 4.62
C LYS A 58 34.34 -0.91 3.40
N ASN A 59 33.69 -1.49 2.40
CA ASN A 59 33.25 -0.75 1.21
C ASN A 59 32.27 0.37 1.59
N LEU A 60 31.32 0.09 2.48
CA LEU A 60 30.37 1.09 2.97
C LEU A 60 31.07 2.20 3.78
N SER A 61 32.04 1.86 4.62
CA SER A 61 32.86 2.84 5.35
C SER A 61 33.55 3.79 4.38
N ALA A 62 34.22 3.25 3.35
CA ALA A 62 34.93 4.07 2.36
C ALA A 62 33.99 5.06 1.63
N VAL A 63 32.77 4.64 1.32
CA VAL A 63 31.75 5.52 0.70
C VAL A 63 31.26 6.59 1.67
N LEU A 64 31.07 6.24 2.94
CA LEU A 64 30.66 7.20 3.98
C LEU A 64 31.75 8.22 4.30
N ASP A 65 33.01 7.79 4.32
CA ASP A 65 34.18 8.64 4.55
C ASP A 65 34.33 9.66 3.40
N GLU A 66 34.20 9.22 2.15
CA GLU A 66 34.15 10.11 0.98
C GLU A 66 32.95 11.07 1.05
N ALA A 67 31.85 10.62 1.64
CA ALA A 67 30.69 11.47 1.88
C ALA A 67 30.91 12.51 3.00
N GLY A 68 32.09 12.55 3.66
CA GLY A 68 32.33 13.40 4.82
C GLY A 68 31.51 12.97 6.05
N SER A 69 31.14 11.68 6.11
CA SER A 69 30.46 11.04 7.22
C SER A 69 31.31 9.89 7.75
N GLY A 70 30.70 8.90 8.40
CA GLY A 70 31.38 7.68 8.85
C GLY A 70 30.39 6.68 9.43
N LEU A 71 30.86 5.47 9.73
CA LEU A 71 30.01 4.41 10.29
C LEU A 71 29.31 4.81 11.59
N ARG A 72 29.93 5.69 12.39
CA ARG A 72 29.35 6.24 13.64
C ARG A 72 28.07 7.04 13.42
N ASN A 73 27.91 7.63 12.25
CA ASN A 73 26.77 8.48 11.90
C ASN A 73 25.67 7.70 11.15
N VAL A 74 25.79 6.38 11.06
CA VAL A 74 24.75 5.55 10.45
C VAL A 74 23.52 5.55 11.35
N VAL A 75 22.39 5.99 10.81
CA VAL A 75 21.11 6.03 11.55
C VAL A 75 20.32 4.74 11.36
N LYS A 76 20.40 4.15 10.15
CA LYS A 76 19.66 2.93 9.79
C LYS A 76 20.46 2.08 8.81
N MET A 77 20.43 0.78 9.00
CA MET A 77 21.03 -0.20 8.08
C MET A 77 20.03 -1.31 7.72
N ASN A 78 20.02 -1.71 6.44
CA ASN A 78 19.24 -2.83 5.93
C ASN A 78 20.20 -3.92 5.45
N VAL A 79 20.06 -5.14 5.97
CA VAL A 79 20.88 -6.29 5.56
C VAL A 79 20.04 -7.34 4.88
N PHE A 80 20.52 -7.82 3.74
CA PHE A 80 19.88 -8.84 2.94
C PHE A 80 20.76 -10.09 2.90
N LEU A 81 20.24 -11.20 3.44
CA LEU A 81 20.93 -12.49 3.46
C LEU A 81 20.27 -13.46 2.47
N THR A 82 21.06 -14.34 1.86
CA THR A 82 20.55 -15.39 0.95
C THR A 82 19.80 -16.50 1.69
N THR A 83 20.29 -16.88 2.87
CA THR A 83 19.65 -17.77 3.84
C THR A 83 19.77 -17.19 5.24
N MET A 84 18.78 -17.47 6.10
CA MET A 84 18.79 -17.03 7.50
C MET A 84 19.77 -17.83 8.36
N ASP A 85 20.25 -18.98 7.90
CA ASP A 85 21.27 -19.78 8.60
C ASP A 85 22.58 -19.00 8.79
N ASN A 86 22.82 -18.00 7.92
CA ASN A 86 23.99 -17.13 7.94
C ASN A 86 23.91 -15.97 8.95
N PHE A 87 22.78 -15.84 9.66
CA PHE A 87 22.49 -14.72 10.56
C PHE A 87 23.54 -14.56 11.65
N ALA A 88 23.87 -15.65 12.35
CA ALA A 88 24.82 -15.61 13.47
C ALA A 88 26.22 -15.19 13.00
N ALA A 89 26.70 -15.81 11.93
CA ALA A 89 28.01 -15.49 11.36
C ALA A 89 28.10 -14.03 10.87
N MET A 90 27.04 -13.49 10.28
CA MET A 90 27.01 -12.10 9.84
C MET A 90 27.00 -11.12 11.01
N ASN A 91 26.19 -11.38 12.05
CA ASN A 91 26.12 -10.51 13.22
C ASN A 91 27.46 -10.41 13.96
N GLU A 92 28.22 -11.50 14.04
CA GLU A 92 29.55 -11.47 14.65
C GLU A 92 30.49 -10.51 13.91
N ALA A 93 30.52 -10.59 12.57
CA ALA A 93 31.29 -9.65 11.75
C ALA A 93 30.75 -8.20 11.82
N TYR A 94 29.47 -8.04 12.16
CA TYR A 94 28.84 -6.73 12.32
C TYR A 94 29.21 -6.07 13.64
N ASP A 95 29.26 -6.85 14.73
CA ASP A 95 29.62 -6.35 16.06
C ASP A 95 31.08 -5.86 16.12
N ASP A 96 31.97 -6.39 15.28
CA ASP A 96 33.35 -5.88 15.14
C ASP A 96 33.41 -4.42 14.64
N PHE A 97 32.42 -3.98 13.85
CA PHE A 97 32.41 -2.65 13.24
C PHE A 97 31.58 -1.63 14.03
N PHE A 98 30.58 -2.08 14.79
CA PHE A 98 29.69 -1.22 15.57
C PHE A 98 29.86 -1.49 17.06
N THR A 99 31.00 -1.03 17.60
CA THR A 99 31.40 -1.22 19.00
C THR A 99 30.93 -0.11 19.95
N TRP A 100 30.11 0.83 19.46
CA TRP A 100 29.62 1.99 20.22
C TRP A 100 28.09 2.01 20.29
N ASP A 101 27.59 2.77 21.26
CA ASP A 101 26.17 3.07 21.43
C ASP A 101 25.86 4.56 21.16
N PRO A 102 24.66 4.88 20.61
CA PRO A 102 23.64 3.94 20.18
C PRO A 102 24.02 3.23 18.87
N LYS A 103 23.81 1.90 18.81
CA LYS A 103 23.90 1.15 17.55
C LYS A 103 22.84 1.62 16.54
N PRO A 104 23.12 1.58 15.22
CA PRO A 104 22.18 2.02 14.21
C PRO A 104 20.91 1.13 14.18
N ASN A 105 19.79 1.71 13.76
CA ASN A 105 18.55 0.95 13.59
C ASN A 105 18.76 -0.16 12.54
N TYR A 106 18.52 -1.40 12.95
CA TYR A 106 18.92 -2.57 12.20
C TYR A 106 17.72 -3.38 11.72
N PHE A 107 17.69 -3.72 10.43
CA PHE A 107 16.62 -4.54 9.84
C PHE A 107 17.21 -5.59 8.88
N GLN A 108 16.93 -6.86 9.16
CA GLN A 108 17.42 -8.00 8.37
C GLN A 108 16.28 -8.72 7.66
N LEU A 109 16.51 -9.08 6.40
CA LEU A 109 15.59 -9.89 5.62
C LEU A 109 16.32 -10.96 4.81
N ARG A 110 15.63 -12.07 4.58
CA ARG A 110 16.02 -13.01 3.52
C ARG A 110 15.74 -12.37 2.16
N GLY A 111 16.79 -12.16 1.37
CA GLY A 111 16.73 -11.66 0.00
C GLY A 111 16.85 -12.79 -1.04
N PRO A 112 16.42 -12.55 -2.29
CA PRO A 112 16.70 -13.46 -3.39
C PRO A 112 18.22 -13.60 -3.62
N LYS A 113 18.67 -14.71 -4.20
CA LYS A 113 20.09 -14.95 -4.48
C LYS A 113 20.63 -13.86 -5.41
N LEU A 114 21.42 -12.94 -4.87
CA LEU A 114 22.11 -11.88 -5.62
C LEU A 114 23.25 -12.51 -6.42
N GLN A 115 23.00 -12.84 -7.70
CA GLN A 115 24.06 -13.24 -8.63
C GLN A 115 24.63 -11.99 -9.30
N PHE A 116 25.83 -11.59 -8.88
CA PHE A 116 26.60 -10.59 -9.62
C PHE A 116 27.33 -11.31 -10.77
N ARG A 117 27.01 -10.96 -12.02
CA ARG A 117 27.78 -11.39 -13.20
C ARG A 117 28.70 -10.24 -13.57
N PRO A 118 30.03 -10.37 -13.44
CA PRO A 118 30.93 -9.28 -13.80
C PRO A 118 30.74 -8.94 -15.28
N PRO A 119 30.60 -7.66 -15.65
CA PRO A 119 30.69 -7.26 -17.05
C PRO A 119 32.09 -7.59 -17.56
N SER A 120 32.20 -8.12 -18.78
CA SER A 120 33.50 -8.33 -19.44
C SER A 120 34.24 -6.99 -19.53
N LEU A 121 35.45 -6.93 -18.98
CA LEU A 121 36.30 -5.74 -19.00
C LEU A 121 36.47 -5.24 -20.45
N PRO A 122 36.14 -3.97 -20.77
CA PRO A 122 36.48 -3.40 -22.06
C PRO A 122 37.99 -3.13 -22.11
N GLN A 123 38.63 -3.49 -23.22
CA GLN A 123 40.04 -3.23 -23.48
C GLN A 123 40.37 -1.72 -23.46
N PRO A 124 41.62 -1.33 -23.13
CA PRO A 124 41.99 0.04 -22.77
C PRO A 124 42.18 0.98 -23.98
N THR A 125 41.27 0.98 -24.94
CA THR A 125 41.30 1.91 -26.09
C THR A 125 40.09 2.84 -26.18
N THR A 126 39.00 2.57 -25.44
CA THR A 126 37.75 3.36 -25.53
C THR A 126 37.57 4.42 -24.44
N ALA A 127 38.56 4.60 -23.55
CA ALA A 127 38.49 5.60 -22.46
C ALA A 127 38.87 7.03 -22.90
N ALA A 128 39.60 7.19 -24.01
CA ALA A 128 40.09 8.50 -24.45
C ALA A 128 39.03 9.40 -25.13
N ASN A 129 37.94 8.82 -25.65
CA ASN A 129 36.90 9.58 -26.36
C ASN A 129 35.75 10.07 -25.47
N ALA A 130 35.58 9.52 -24.26
CA ALA A 130 34.51 9.93 -23.34
C ALA A 130 34.84 11.20 -22.53
N MET A 131 36.12 11.58 -22.41
CA MET A 131 36.53 12.79 -21.67
C MET A 131 36.51 14.09 -22.50
N ARG A 132 36.33 14.05 -23.83
CA ARG A 132 36.33 15.27 -24.67
C ARG A 132 34.97 15.98 -24.78
N HIS A 133 33.87 15.37 -24.32
CA HIS A 133 32.53 15.98 -24.43
C HIS A 133 32.05 16.71 -23.15
N SER A 134 32.83 16.72 -22.07
CA SER A 134 32.45 17.39 -20.80
C SER A 134 32.95 18.84 -20.67
N SER A 135 33.87 19.29 -21.53
CA SER A 135 34.45 20.65 -21.49
C SER A 135 33.63 21.71 -22.25
N ALA A 136 32.60 21.32 -23.02
CA ALA A 136 31.85 22.24 -23.89
C ALA A 136 30.60 22.90 -23.26
N LEU A 137 30.25 22.61 -22.00
CA LEU A 137 29.06 23.16 -21.33
C LEU A 137 29.35 24.03 -20.10
N ARG A 138 30.61 24.49 -19.96
CA ARG A 138 31.04 25.35 -18.84
C ARG A 138 31.24 26.82 -19.23
N GLY A 139 30.59 27.27 -20.31
CA GLY A 139 30.81 28.56 -20.94
C GLY A 139 29.55 29.34 -21.29
N VAL A 140 28.50 29.30 -20.47
CA VAL A 140 27.40 30.30 -20.53
C VAL A 140 26.89 30.51 -19.10
N LEU A 141 26.75 31.78 -18.68
CA LEU A 141 26.34 32.28 -17.36
C LEU A 141 27.49 32.60 -16.38
N ARG A 142 28.25 33.66 -16.70
CA ARG A 142 28.81 34.61 -15.73
C ARG A 142 28.51 36.03 -16.19
N ASN A 143 28.43 36.95 -15.21
CA ASN A 143 28.15 38.41 -15.23
C ASN A 143 26.73 38.69 -14.67
N HIS A 144 26.48 39.41 -13.57
CA HIS A 144 27.18 40.49 -12.83
C HIS A 144 26.77 40.52 -11.33
N PRO A 145 27.35 41.40 -10.46
CA PRO A 145 27.63 41.10 -9.05
C PRO A 145 26.82 41.85 -7.97
N SER A 146 26.98 41.36 -6.73
CA SER A 146 27.05 42.06 -5.41
C SER A 146 25.85 42.84 -4.86
N ALA A 147 25.39 42.43 -3.66
CA ALA A 147 25.33 43.28 -2.46
C ALA A 147 24.97 42.46 -1.20
N LEU A 148 25.73 42.70 -0.12
CA LEU A 148 25.56 42.18 1.24
C LEU A 148 24.37 42.84 1.95
N SER A 149 23.68 42.12 2.84
CA SER A 149 23.33 42.65 4.17
C SER A 149 22.76 41.55 5.08
N ASN A 150 23.21 41.59 6.32
CA ASN A 150 22.78 40.80 7.47
C ASN A 150 21.28 40.89 7.75
N GLY A 151 20.73 39.85 8.37
CA GLY A 151 19.39 39.87 8.96
C GLY A 151 19.02 38.51 9.55
N HIS A 152 19.33 38.32 10.83
CA HIS A 152 18.73 37.29 11.68
C HIS A 152 17.21 37.39 11.62
N ILE A 153 16.53 36.32 11.18
CA ILE A 153 15.16 36.02 11.64
C ILE A 153 15.07 34.52 11.90
N LEU A 154 14.96 34.21 13.19
CA LEU A 154 14.47 32.96 13.74
C LEU A 154 13.07 32.68 13.16
N SER A 155 12.87 31.52 12.54
CA SER A 155 11.54 30.95 12.45
C SER A 155 11.65 29.43 12.47
N ALA A 156 11.48 28.90 13.67
CA ALA A 156 11.27 27.50 13.96
C ALA A 156 10.10 26.97 13.10
N CYS A 157 10.37 25.97 12.27
CA CYS A 157 9.33 25.13 11.69
C CYS A 157 9.22 23.87 12.57
N PRO A 158 8.05 23.58 13.15
CA PRO A 158 7.90 22.54 14.16
C PRO A 158 8.08 21.14 13.57
N PRO A 159 8.44 20.15 14.43
CA PRO A 159 8.71 18.78 14.01
C PRO A 159 7.45 18.13 13.42
N GLN A 160 7.64 17.32 12.37
CA GLN A 160 6.59 16.42 11.90
C GLN A 160 6.17 15.47 13.02
N PRO A 161 4.90 15.41 13.42
CA PRO A 161 4.48 14.37 14.33
C PRO A 161 4.30 13.07 13.54
N ARG A 162 5.20 12.12 13.81
CA ARG A 162 4.90 10.69 13.69
C ARG A 162 3.64 10.42 14.50
N PHE A 163 2.50 10.27 13.85
CA PHE A 163 1.31 9.72 14.49
C PHE A 163 1.18 8.24 14.17
N LEU A 164 1.92 7.43 14.91
CA LEU A 164 1.39 6.17 15.42
C LEU A 164 0.45 6.57 16.57
N LEU A 165 -0.86 6.63 16.32
CA LEU A 165 -1.83 6.66 17.42
C LEU A 165 -2.34 5.24 17.66
N PRO A 166 -2.30 4.74 18.91
CA PRO A 166 -3.03 3.55 19.29
C PRO A 166 -4.53 3.84 19.18
N ILE A 167 -5.27 2.86 18.66
CA ILE A 167 -6.73 2.84 18.74
C ILE A 167 -7.05 2.50 20.21
N THR A 168 -7.21 3.52 21.04
CA THR A 168 -7.81 3.40 22.37
C THR A 168 -8.79 4.55 22.54
N THR A 169 -10.01 4.34 22.07
CA THR A 169 -11.18 5.05 22.59
C THR A 169 -12.08 3.99 23.21
N THR A 170 -11.96 3.83 24.52
CA THR A 170 -12.98 3.20 25.35
C THR A 170 -14.19 4.13 25.34
N THR A 171 -15.04 4.00 24.33
CA THR A 171 -16.34 4.67 24.31
C THR A 171 -17.29 3.83 25.13
N THR A 172 -17.66 4.35 26.31
CA THR A 172 -18.71 3.80 27.17
C THR A 172 -19.97 3.50 26.38
N LEU A 173 -20.35 2.22 26.34
CA LEU A 173 -21.55 1.70 25.70
C LEU A 173 -22.79 2.36 26.31
N ARG A 174 -23.46 3.24 25.56
CA ARG A 174 -24.80 3.71 25.91
C ARG A 174 -25.79 2.58 25.61
N ALA A 175 -26.36 2.02 26.67
CA ALA A 175 -27.34 0.94 26.60
C ALA A 175 -28.58 1.40 25.80
N TYR A 176 -28.84 0.76 24.67
CA TYR A 176 -30.06 0.97 23.90
C TYR A 176 -31.22 0.26 24.64
N SER A 177 -32.29 0.96 25.00
CA SER A 177 -33.48 0.40 25.67
C SER A 177 -34.46 -0.21 24.65
N SER A 178 -35.24 -1.22 25.05
CA SER A 178 -36.01 -2.12 24.17
C SER A 178 -37.37 -1.57 23.71
N SER A 179 -37.58 -0.25 23.75
CA SER A 179 -38.87 0.34 23.38
C SER A 179 -38.78 1.56 22.43
N GLU A 180 -37.64 1.80 21.78
CA GLU A 180 -37.48 3.00 20.93
C GLU A 180 -37.90 2.78 19.48
N LYS A 181 -38.59 3.79 18.93
CA LYS A 181 -38.89 3.96 17.50
C LYS A 181 -37.66 3.56 16.64
N PRO A 182 -37.89 3.00 15.43
CA PRO A 182 -36.78 2.70 14.52
C PRO A 182 -35.91 3.96 14.34
N PRO A 183 -34.57 3.83 14.38
CA PRO A 183 -33.67 4.96 14.29
C PRO A 183 -33.99 5.81 13.03
N PRO A 184 -33.89 7.15 13.14
CA PRO A 184 -34.24 8.04 12.04
C PRO A 184 -33.39 7.73 10.82
N LEU A 185 -34.03 7.71 9.65
CA LEU A 185 -33.34 7.46 8.38
C LEU A 185 -32.41 8.63 8.08
N ASN A 186 -31.11 8.37 8.03
CA ASN A 186 -30.09 9.38 7.75
C ASN A 186 -29.15 8.93 6.61
N PRO A 187 -29.55 9.13 5.34
CA PRO A 187 -28.74 8.72 4.19
C PRO A 187 -27.38 9.42 4.11
N SER A 188 -27.26 10.68 4.54
CA SER A 188 -25.98 11.42 4.49
C SER A 188 -24.97 10.91 5.52
N ALA A 189 -25.44 10.39 6.66
CA ALA A 189 -24.59 9.70 7.63
C ALA A 189 -24.22 8.27 7.17
N ALA A 190 -25.05 7.62 6.36
CA ALA A 190 -24.83 6.24 5.92
C ALA A 190 -23.91 6.11 4.71
N ASN A 191 -24.00 7.03 3.74
CA ASN A 191 -23.37 6.89 2.43
C ASN A 191 -22.16 7.82 2.28
N PRO A 192 -20.95 7.29 1.97
CA PRO A 192 -19.80 8.14 1.66
C PRO A 192 -20.02 8.89 0.33
N PRO A 193 -19.23 9.94 0.06
CA PRO A 193 -19.30 10.67 -1.20
C PRO A 193 -19.20 9.74 -2.42
N SER A 194 -19.98 10.04 -3.47
CA SER A 194 -19.99 9.27 -4.71
C SER A 194 -18.62 9.22 -5.41
N THR A 195 -17.76 10.21 -5.12
CA THR A 195 -16.36 10.28 -5.55
C THR A 195 -15.47 9.16 -4.97
N THR A 196 -15.97 8.34 -4.06
CA THR A 196 -15.26 7.14 -3.58
C THR A 196 -15.54 5.89 -4.42
N ARG A 197 -16.42 6.00 -5.42
CA ARG A 197 -16.86 4.89 -6.28
C ARG A 197 -16.31 5.08 -7.69
N PRO A 198 -16.03 3.99 -8.44
CA PRO A 198 -15.61 4.11 -9.83
C PRO A 198 -16.67 4.85 -10.67
N PRO A 199 -16.26 5.73 -11.60
CA PRO A 199 -17.18 6.40 -12.49
C PRO A 199 -17.83 5.39 -13.47
N PRO A 200 -19.00 5.70 -14.05
CA PRO A 200 -19.61 4.82 -15.04
C PRO A 200 -18.69 4.66 -16.27
N LEU A 201 -18.48 3.41 -16.70
CA LEU A 201 -17.73 3.09 -17.92
C LEU A 201 -18.73 2.87 -19.06
N ASN A 202 -18.88 3.88 -19.91
CA ASN A 202 -19.76 3.81 -21.08
C ASN A 202 -18.95 3.42 -22.31
N LEU A 203 -19.07 2.16 -22.74
CA LEU A 203 -18.41 1.66 -23.95
C LEU A 203 -19.31 1.89 -25.17
N PRO A 204 -18.75 2.24 -26.34
CA PRO A 204 -19.53 2.39 -27.57
C PRO A 204 -20.12 1.04 -27.99
N ASN A 205 -21.37 1.02 -28.45
CA ASN A 205 -21.98 -0.17 -29.03
C ASN A 205 -21.36 -0.48 -30.40
N ARG A 206 -21.17 -1.76 -30.71
CA ARG A 206 -20.70 -2.20 -32.03
C ARG A 206 -21.90 -2.42 -32.94
N THR A 207 -22.05 -1.60 -33.98
CA THR A 207 -23.00 -1.86 -35.07
C THR A 207 -22.25 -2.46 -36.26
N PRO A 208 -22.92 -3.25 -37.13
CA PRO A 208 -22.28 -3.88 -38.28
C PRO A 208 -21.59 -2.89 -39.23
N GLU A 209 -22.05 -1.65 -39.26
CA GLU A 209 -21.58 -0.58 -40.16
C GLU A 209 -20.36 0.19 -39.60
N THR A 210 -20.05 0.05 -38.31
CA THR A 210 -18.93 0.78 -37.70
C THR A 210 -17.59 0.15 -38.05
N SER A 211 -16.65 0.96 -38.57
CA SER A 211 -15.30 0.49 -38.85
C SER A 211 -14.59 0.03 -37.58
N THR A 212 -13.88 -1.09 -37.66
CA THR A 212 -13.16 -1.69 -36.50
C THR A 212 -12.21 -0.70 -35.85
N PHE A 213 -11.51 0.10 -36.66
CA PHE A 213 -10.59 1.12 -36.15
C PHE A 213 -11.31 2.22 -35.37
N SER A 214 -12.42 2.75 -35.91
CA SER A 214 -13.22 3.78 -35.24
C SER A 214 -13.76 3.27 -33.90
N HIS A 215 -14.28 2.04 -33.89
CA HIS A 215 -14.77 1.40 -32.67
C HIS A 215 -13.67 1.20 -31.62
N LEU A 216 -12.47 0.74 -32.02
CA LEU A 216 -11.33 0.57 -31.11
C LEU A 216 -10.85 1.91 -30.55
N PHE A 217 -10.76 2.95 -31.38
CA PHE A 217 -10.37 4.28 -30.94
C PHE A 217 -11.39 4.88 -29.95
N ALA A 218 -12.69 4.77 -30.26
CA ALA A 218 -13.76 5.21 -29.36
C ALA A 218 -13.74 4.44 -28.03
N THR A 219 -13.47 3.13 -28.06
CA THR A 219 -13.29 2.28 -26.88
C THR A 219 -12.09 2.75 -26.05
N GLY A 220 -10.94 3.02 -26.69
CA GLY A 220 -9.76 3.57 -26.03
C GLY A 220 -10.04 4.90 -25.33
N LYS A 221 -10.74 5.82 -26.01
CA LYS A 221 -11.17 7.11 -25.44
C LYS A 221 -12.09 6.95 -24.23
N ALA A 222 -12.99 5.97 -24.25
CA ALA A 222 -13.86 5.66 -23.11
C ALA A 222 -13.04 5.22 -21.89
N TYR A 223 -12.09 4.30 -22.06
CA TYR A 223 -11.19 3.88 -20.98
C TYR A 223 -10.30 5.00 -20.46
N PHE A 224 -9.74 5.82 -21.34
CA PHE A 224 -8.94 6.97 -20.95
C PHE A 224 -9.76 7.95 -20.09
N THR A 225 -10.99 8.26 -20.52
CA THR A 225 -11.90 9.15 -19.79
C THR A 225 -12.28 8.56 -18.43
N PHE A 226 -12.54 7.25 -18.37
CA PHE A 226 -12.81 6.53 -17.13
C PHE A 226 -11.65 6.66 -16.14
N TYR A 227 -10.41 6.33 -16.54
CA TYR A 227 -9.25 6.44 -15.65
C TYR A 227 -8.94 7.88 -15.24
N LYS A 228 -9.03 8.82 -16.18
CA LYS A 228 -8.86 10.25 -15.88
C LYS A 228 -9.85 10.71 -14.82
N THR A 229 -11.11 10.27 -14.92
CA THR A 229 -12.16 10.63 -13.96
C THR A 229 -11.91 9.96 -12.60
N GLY A 230 -11.53 8.68 -12.58
CA GLY A 230 -11.19 7.96 -11.34
C GLY A 230 -9.99 8.58 -10.60
N LEU A 231 -8.95 8.99 -11.32
CA LEU A 231 -7.79 9.71 -10.75
C LEU A 231 -8.19 11.10 -10.24
N ARG A 232 -9.04 11.82 -10.98
CA ARG A 232 -9.57 13.12 -10.56
C ARG A 232 -10.38 12.99 -9.28
N GLN A 233 -11.17 11.94 -9.12
CA GLN A 233 -11.90 11.65 -7.88
C GLN A 233 -10.95 11.45 -6.69
N ILE A 234 -9.87 10.67 -6.84
CA ILE A 234 -8.85 10.49 -5.79
C ILE A 234 -8.23 11.84 -5.41
N TYR A 235 -7.89 12.66 -6.41
CA TYR A 235 -7.37 14.00 -6.19
C TYR A 235 -8.35 14.88 -5.42
N THR A 236 -9.62 14.93 -5.84
CA THR A 236 -10.68 15.68 -5.14
C THR A 236 -10.84 15.20 -3.69
N ASN A 237 -10.87 13.88 -3.46
CA ASN A 237 -10.97 13.31 -2.11
C ASN A 237 -9.77 13.70 -1.25
N THR A 238 -8.57 13.70 -1.83
CA THR A 238 -7.34 14.12 -1.15
C THR A 238 -7.39 15.58 -0.73
N ARG A 239 -7.97 16.46 -1.56
CA ARG A 239 -8.15 17.87 -1.23
C ARG A 239 -9.17 18.13 -0.11
N VAL A 240 -10.02 17.16 0.23
CA VAL A 240 -10.88 17.26 1.42
C VAL A 240 -10.07 17.01 2.69
N PHE A 241 -9.12 16.08 2.67
CA PHE A 241 -8.23 15.81 3.80
C PHE A 241 -7.08 16.81 3.92
N TRP A 242 -6.60 17.31 2.78
CA TRP A 242 -5.49 18.24 2.68
C TRP A 242 -5.84 19.39 1.73
N PRO A 243 -6.69 20.34 2.17
CA PRO A 243 -6.98 21.52 1.38
C PRO A 243 -5.71 22.39 1.24
N PRO A 244 -5.50 23.05 0.08
CA PRO A 244 -4.42 24.03 -0.05
C PRO A 244 -4.62 25.18 0.94
N GLN A 245 -3.52 25.81 1.39
CA GLN A 245 -3.60 26.92 2.34
C GLN A 245 -4.49 28.04 1.79
N GLY A 246 -5.47 28.47 2.58
CA GLY A 246 -6.45 29.49 2.18
C GLY A 246 -7.56 29.01 1.23
N GLY A 247 -7.59 27.73 0.84
CA GLY A 247 -8.62 27.17 -0.01
C GLY A 247 -9.66 26.36 0.75
N SER A 248 -10.93 26.51 0.40
CA SER A 248 -12.00 25.63 0.88
C SER A 248 -11.89 24.22 0.27
N PRO A 249 -12.34 23.17 0.98
CA PRO A 249 -12.43 21.84 0.40
C PRO A 249 -13.41 21.84 -0.78
N PRO A 250 -13.21 20.95 -1.77
CA PRO A 250 -14.06 20.91 -2.97
C PRO A 250 -15.52 20.57 -2.68
N PHE A 251 -15.80 19.92 -1.54
CA PHE A 251 -17.12 19.65 -1.01
C PHE A 251 -17.03 19.50 0.53
N PRO A 252 -18.14 19.68 1.27
CA PRO A 252 -18.11 19.56 2.73
C PRO A 252 -17.74 18.12 3.16
N PRO A 253 -16.80 17.93 4.10
CA PRO A 253 -16.47 16.61 4.58
C PRO A 253 -17.67 15.95 5.26
N PRO A 254 -17.83 14.61 5.16
CA PRO A 254 -18.86 13.91 5.91
C PRO A 254 -18.73 14.19 7.41
N ALA A 255 -19.87 14.30 8.10
CA ALA A 255 -19.90 14.59 9.53
C ALA A 255 -19.04 13.59 10.32
N PRO A 256 -18.29 14.03 11.33
CA PRO A 256 -17.47 13.13 12.15
C PRO A 256 -18.35 12.08 12.82
N ASN A 257 -17.77 10.91 13.12
CA ASN A 257 -18.47 9.79 13.77
C ASN A 257 -19.72 9.31 13.00
N THR A 258 -19.71 9.42 11.66
CA THR A 258 -20.72 8.81 10.78
C THR A 258 -20.11 7.68 9.96
N ARG A 259 -20.95 6.75 9.48
CA ARG A 259 -20.52 5.69 8.57
C ARG A 259 -19.88 6.27 7.31
N ALA A 260 -20.48 7.34 6.77
CA ALA A 260 -19.97 8.06 5.62
C ALA A 260 -18.53 8.53 5.83
N ALA A 261 -18.20 9.11 7.00
CA ALA A 261 -16.83 9.51 7.33
C ALA A 261 -15.88 8.32 7.50
N LEU A 262 -16.31 7.25 8.17
CA LEU A 262 -15.52 6.03 8.36
C LEU A 262 -15.12 5.42 7.00
N GLN A 263 -16.11 5.22 6.13
CA GLN A 263 -15.94 4.64 4.80
C GLN A 263 -15.13 5.56 3.88
N PHE A 264 -15.36 6.87 3.94
CA PHE A 264 -14.60 7.84 3.16
C PHE A 264 -13.10 7.77 3.48
N ARG A 265 -12.74 7.74 4.78
CA ARG A 265 -11.34 7.60 5.22
C ARG A 265 -10.75 6.26 4.81
N ALA A 266 -11.50 5.17 4.93
CA ALA A 266 -11.03 3.84 4.57
C ALA A 266 -10.72 3.71 3.07
N ARG A 267 -11.65 4.17 2.21
CA ARG A 267 -11.50 4.14 0.75
C ARG A 267 -10.40 5.08 0.27
N TRP A 268 -10.32 6.29 0.81
CA TRP A 268 -9.25 7.23 0.46
C TRP A 268 -7.86 6.68 0.82
N ARG A 269 -7.69 6.08 2.01
CA ARG A 269 -6.43 5.41 2.38
C ARG A 269 -6.09 4.27 1.43
N HIS A 270 -7.09 3.48 1.03
CA HIS A 270 -6.88 2.43 0.04
C HIS A 270 -6.34 2.99 -1.28
N ASP A 271 -6.97 4.04 -1.81
CA ASP A 271 -6.59 4.61 -3.10
C ASP A 271 -5.20 5.25 -3.07
N ILE A 272 -4.91 6.05 -2.04
CA ILE A 272 -3.60 6.72 -1.91
C ILE A 272 -2.45 5.72 -1.77
N THR A 273 -2.66 4.60 -1.07
CA THR A 273 -1.60 3.59 -0.91
C THR A 273 -1.30 2.82 -2.20
N ARG A 274 -2.18 2.86 -3.21
CA ARG A 274 -2.01 2.18 -4.51
C ARG A 274 -1.69 3.13 -5.66
N LEU A 275 -1.92 4.42 -5.47
CA LEU A 275 -1.70 5.44 -6.49
C LEU A 275 -0.26 5.45 -7.04
N PRO A 276 0.82 5.28 -6.24
CA PRO A 276 2.18 5.26 -6.78
C PRO A 276 2.43 4.11 -7.76
N GLN A 277 2.01 2.89 -7.40
CA GLN A 277 2.18 1.71 -8.26
C GLN A 277 1.28 1.79 -9.49
N PHE A 278 0.04 2.29 -9.32
CA PHE A 278 -0.88 2.50 -10.42
C PHE A 278 -0.39 3.57 -11.40
N GLY A 279 0.18 4.67 -10.89
CA GLY A 279 0.78 5.73 -11.68
C GLY A 279 1.96 5.21 -12.52
N LEU A 280 2.79 4.32 -11.96
CA LEU A 280 3.85 3.65 -12.72
C LEU A 280 3.29 2.78 -13.85
N ILE A 281 2.21 2.04 -13.61
CA ILE A 281 1.55 1.23 -14.64
C ILE A 281 1.01 2.11 -15.76
N LEU A 282 0.34 3.23 -15.43
CA LEU A 282 -0.13 4.18 -16.43
C LEU A 282 1.01 4.78 -17.25
N LEU A 283 2.13 5.08 -16.61
CA LEU A 283 3.32 5.63 -17.28
C LEU A 283 3.98 4.62 -18.22
N VAL A 284 4.06 3.35 -17.84
CA VAL A 284 4.68 2.29 -18.64
C VAL A 284 3.74 1.76 -19.73
N CYS A 285 2.48 1.50 -19.39
CA CYS A 285 1.51 0.86 -20.28
C CYS A 285 0.71 1.85 -21.12
N GLY A 286 0.61 3.13 -20.70
CA GLY A 286 -0.17 4.15 -21.39
C GLY A 286 -1.59 3.68 -21.69
N GLU A 287 -1.95 3.72 -22.98
CA GLU A 287 -3.25 3.30 -23.50
C GLU A 287 -3.53 1.80 -23.37
N PHE A 288 -2.51 0.96 -23.15
CA PHE A 288 -2.66 -0.49 -22.98
C PHE A 288 -2.99 -0.90 -21.54
N THR A 289 -3.07 0.04 -20.61
CA THR A 289 -3.43 -0.20 -19.19
C THR A 289 -4.70 -1.05 -18.99
N PRO A 290 -5.80 -0.88 -19.76
CA PRO A 290 -6.99 -1.73 -19.64
C PRO A 290 -6.73 -3.23 -19.83
N PHE A 291 -5.70 -3.62 -20.59
CA PHE A 291 -5.36 -5.03 -20.81
C PHE A 291 -4.57 -5.63 -19.65
N ILE A 292 -3.80 -4.82 -18.92
CA ILE A 292 -2.93 -5.30 -17.84
C ILE A 292 -3.66 -5.32 -16.50
N VAL A 293 -4.43 -4.26 -16.22
CA VAL A 293 -5.13 -4.04 -14.94
C VAL A 293 -5.96 -5.24 -14.45
N PRO A 294 -6.72 -5.97 -15.30
CA PRO A 294 -7.46 -7.16 -14.88
C PRO A 294 -6.60 -8.25 -14.22
N PHE A 295 -5.32 -8.35 -14.58
CA PHE A 295 -4.40 -9.35 -14.05
C PHE A 295 -3.72 -8.95 -12.74
N ILE A 296 -3.75 -7.65 -12.38
CA ILE A 296 -3.08 -7.10 -11.20
C ILE A 296 -4.03 -6.25 -10.33
N PRO A 297 -5.16 -6.80 -9.84
CA PRO A 297 -6.18 -6.04 -9.12
C PRO A 297 -5.70 -5.41 -7.80
N GLY A 298 -4.61 -5.93 -7.22
CA GLY A 298 -4.08 -5.43 -5.96
C GLY A 298 -3.59 -3.98 -6.06
N VAL A 299 -3.03 -3.57 -7.19
CA VAL A 299 -2.40 -2.25 -7.36
C VAL A 299 -3.34 -1.19 -7.93
N VAL A 300 -4.62 -1.52 -8.09
CA VAL A 300 -5.59 -0.66 -8.78
C VAL A 300 -6.47 0.04 -7.73
N PRO A 301 -6.45 1.39 -7.68
CA PRO A 301 -7.35 2.16 -6.83
C PRO A 301 -8.81 1.81 -7.10
N LEU A 302 -9.67 1.88 -6.07
CA LEU A 302 -11.09 1.53 -6.15
C LEU A 302 -11.82 2.35 -7.22
N THR A 303 -11.52 3.64 -7.32
CA THR A 303 -12.11 4.55 -8.32
C THR A 303 -11.69 4.23 -9.76
N CYS A 304 -10.63 3.44 -9.94
CA CYS A 304 -10.08 3.05 -11.24
C CYS A 304 -10.34 1.58 -11.59
N ARG A 305 -11.19 0.86 -10.83
CA ARG A 305 -11.50 -0.54 -11.11
C ARG A 305 -12.57 -0.68 -12.18
N ILE A 306 -12.24 -1.36 -13.26
CA ILE A 306 -13.16 -1.62 -14.38
C ILE A 306 -14.29 -2.56 -13.92
N PRO A 307 -15.56 -2.38 -14.36
CA PRO A 307 -16.68 -3.24 -13.96
C PRO A 307 -16.44 -4.74 -14.18
N ALA A 308 -15.88 -5.14 -15.32
CA ALA A 308 -15.53 -6.53 -15.60
C ALA A 308 -14.52 -7.11 -14.60
N GLN A 309 -13.53 -6.31 -14.20
CA GLN A 309 -12.55 -6.66 -13.19
C GLN A 309 -13.21 -6.83 -11.81
N VAL A 310 -14.13 -5.93 -11.43
CA VAL A 310 -14.91 -6.06 -10.19
C VAL A 310 -15.72 -7.36 -10.19
N GLY A 311 -16.42 -7.68 -11.29
CA GLY A 311 -17.17 -8.93 -11.41
C GLY A 311 -16.30 -10.18 -11.24
N GLN A 312 -15.10 -10.19 -11.83
CA GLN A 312 -14.15 -11.30 -11.65
C GLN A 312 -13.67 -11.43 -10.20
N LEU A 313 -13.39 -10.30 -9.54
CA LEU A 313 -12.99 -10.27 -8.12
C LEU A 313 -14.09 -10.79 -7.21
N LEU A 314 -15.35 -10.44 -7.47
CA LEU A 314 -16.50 -10.93 -6.71
C LEU A 314 -16.64 -12.46 -6.85
N ARG A 315 -16.58 -12.99 -8.08
CA ARG A 315 -16.63 -14.45 -8.32
C ARG A 315 -15.49 -15.20 -7.63
N LYS A 316 -14.25 -14.68 -7.72
CA LYS A 316 -13.09 -15.27 -7.01
C LYS A 316 -13.26 -15.19 -5.50
N GLY A 317 -13.79 -14.08 -4.99
CA GLY A 317 -14.09 -13.90 -3.56
C GLY A 317 -15.09 -14.93 -3.06
N GLU A 318 -16.18 -15.13 -3.78
CA GLU A 318 -17.22 -16.10 -3.41
C GLU A 318 -16.69 -17.54 -3.49
N GLY A 319 -15.90 -17.89 -4.51
CA GLY A 319 -15.24 -19.19 -4.58
C GLY A 319 -14.36 -19.48 -3.37
N ARG A 320 -13.58 -18.50 -2.89
CA ARG A 320 -12.78 -18.64 -1.67
C ARG A 320 -13.63 -18.84 -0.41
N ARG A 321 -14.77 -18.16 -0.31
CA ARG A 321 -15.70 -18.30 0.82
C ARG A 321 -16.28 -19.70 0.84
N LYS A 322 -16.78 -20.19 -0.30
CA LYS A 322 -17.30 -21.56 -0.43
C LYS A 322 -16.28 -22.60 0.01
N LEU A 323 -15.06 -22.51 -0.52
CA LEU A 323 -13.97 -23.42 -0.12
C LEU A 323 -13.67 -23.34 1.38
N ALA A 324 -13.60 -22.13 1.97
CA ALA A 324 -13.36 -21.97 3.40
C ALA A 324 -14.48 -22.60 4.27
N ARG A 325 -15.74 -22.50 3.85
CA ARG A 325 -16.88 -23.13 4.53
C ARG A 325 -16.83 -24.66 4.41
N GLU A 326 -16.56 -25.18 3.23
CA GLU A 326 -16.46 -26.61 2.97
C GLU A 326 -15.30 -27.25 3.75
N GLU A 327 -14.12 -26.63 3.74
CA GLU A 327 -12.97 -27.13 4.49
C GLU A 327 -13.22 -27.10 5.99
N ARG A 328 -13.82 -26.02 6.52
CA ARG A 328 -14.20 -25.95 7.94
C ARG A 328 -15.16 -27.07 8.31
N ARG A 329 -16.17 -27.34 7.48
CA ARG A 329 -17.16 -28.39 7.71
C ARG A 329 -16.51 -29.78 7.70
N ASN A 330 -15.58 -30.03 6.78
CA ASN A 330 -15.01 -31.37 6.59
C ASN A 330 -13.83 -31.68 7.51
N LYS A 331 -12.95 -30.70 7.78
CA LYS A 331 -11.68 -30.91 8.48
C LYS A 331 -11.65 -30.33 9.89
N GLY A 332 -12.65 -29.52 10.27
CA GLY A 332 -12.54 -28.64 11.43
C GLY A 332 -11.38 -27.64 11.27
N GLY A 333 -10.94 -27.05 12.38
CA GLY A 333 -9.74 -26.19 12.42
C GLY A 333 -9.99 -24.74 12.84
N SER A 334 -8.97 -23.90 12.69
CA SER A 334 -8.97 -22.51 13.16
C SER A 334 -10.04 -21.67 12.44
N VAL A 335 -11.02 -21.20 13.22
CA VAL A 335 -12.06 -20.25 12.77
C VAL A 335 -11.41 -19.00 12.17
N VAL A 336 -10.38 -18.47 12.83
CA VAL A 336 -9.66 -17.26 12.42
C VAL A 336 -9.02 -17.43 11.04
N GLY A 337 -8.37 -18.58 10.79
CA GLY A 337 -7.76 -18.88 9.49
C GLY A 337 -8.76 -18.93 8.35
N TYR A 338 -9.91 -19.59 8.55
CA TYR A 338 -10.97 -19.65 7.56
C TYR A 338 -11.64 -18.29 7.35
N THR A 339 -11.90 -17.52 8.42
CA THR A 339 -12.43 -16.15 8.30
C THR A 339 -11.50 -15.28 7.48
N ALA A 340 -10.19 -15.37 7.70
CA ALA A 340 -9.22 -14.59 6.93
C ALA A 340 -9.22 -14.93 5.45
N ARG A 341 -9.34 -16.21 5.09
CA ARG A 341 -9.50 -16.64 3.70
C ARG A 341 -10.81 -16.13 3.10
N ALA A 342 -11.92 -16.27 3.83
CA ALA A 342 -13.24 -15.82 3.39
C ALA A 342 -13.31 -14.30 3.14
N LEU A 343 -12.60 -13.51 3.95
CA LEU A 343 -12.47 -12.05 3.79
C LEU A 343 -11.34 -11.64 2.84
N GLY A 344 -10.55 -12.57 2.31
CA GLY A 344 -9.42 -12.27 1.42
C GLY A 344 -8.27 -11.52 2.08
N LEU A 345 -8.05 -11.72 3.39
CA LEU A 345 -6.97 -11.09 4.18
C LEU A 345 -5.64 -11.84 4.07
N CYS A 346 -5.66 -13.06 3.52
CA CYS A 346 -4.50 -13.89 3.24
C CYS A 346 -3.98 -13.62 1.81
N SER A 347 -2.66 -13.67 1.62
CA SER A 347 -2.11 -13.61 0.27
C SER A 347 -2.38 -14.93 -0.47
N SER A 348 -2.60 -14.84 -1.78
CA SER A 348 -2.80 -16.01 -2.65
C SER A 348 -1.59 -16.95 -2.69
N VAL A 349 -0.43 -16.49 -2.21
CA VAL A 349 0.79 -17.32 -2.12
C VAL A 349 0.61 -18.42 -1.08
N TRP A 350 0.06 -18.10 0.09
CA TRP A 350 -0.19 -19.10 1.13
C TRP A 350 -1.28 -20.11 0.71
N GLU A 351 -2.27 -19.66 -0.07
CA GLU A 351 -3.26 -20.55 -0.67
C GLU A 351 -2.62 -21.53 -1.66
N ARG A 352 -1.59 -21.10 -2.40
CA ARG A 352 -0.89 -21.93 -3.39
C ARG A 352 0.12 -22.90 -2.76
N VAL A 353 0.73 -22.51 -1.65
CA VAL A 353 1.76 -23.33 -0.96
C VAL A 353 1.13 -24.41 -0.06
N GLY A 354 -0.18 -24.36 0.20
CA GLY A 354 -0.91 -25.37 0.99
C GLY A 354 -0.58 -25.36 2.48
N LEU A 355 0.50 -24.69 2.87
CA LEU A 355 0.83 -24.35 4.24
C LEU A 355 -0.07 -23.18 4.65
N GLY A 356 -1.08 -23.46 5.47
CA GLY A 356 -1.94 -22.43 6.05
C GLY A 356 -1.12 -21.28 6.64
N VAL A 357 -1.63 -20.06 6.56
CA VAL A 357 -0.91 -18.90 7.12
C VAL A 357 -0.80 -19.08 8.64
N PRO A 358 0.35 -18.79 9.26
CA PRO A 358 0.48 -18.82 10.71
C PRO A 358 -0.61 -17.97 11.38
N GLU A 359 -1.35 -18.58 12.31
CA GLU A 359 -2.54 -17.97 12.91
C GLU A 359 -2.23 -16.64 13.58
N ALA A 360 -1.08 -16.52 14.25
CA ALA A 360 -0.63 -15.27 14.88
C ALA A 360 -0.50 -14.10 13.89
N LEU A 361 -0.06 -14.35 12.64
CA LEU A 361 0.07 -13.31 11.62
C LEU A 361 -1.28 -12.86 11.05
N VAL A 362 -2.27 -13.74 11.11
CA VAL A 362 -3.60 -13.52 10.53
C VAL A 362 -4.58 -12.96 11.56
N ALA A 363 -4.51 -13.43 12.81
CA ALA A 363 -5.40 -13.02 13.90
C ALA A 363 -5.42 -11.50 14.05
N GLY A 364 -4.25 -10.84 14.04
CA GLY A 364 -4.18 -9.38 14.11
C GLY A 364 -4.91 -8.67 12.96
N ARG A 365 -4.85 -9.23 11.73
CA ARG A 365 -5.54 -8.68 10.55
C ARG A 365 -7.04 -8.93 10.60
N VAL A 366 -7.45 -10.13 10.99
CA VAL A 366 -8.85 -10.50 11.18
C VAL A 366 -9.46 -9.62 12.24
N ASN A 367 -8.86 -9.52 13.43
CA ASN A 367 -9.36 -8.71 14.53
C ASN A 367 -9.47 -7.22 14.14
N SER A 368 -8.47 -6.69 13.43
CA SER A 368 -8.53 -5.31 12.92
C SER A 368 -9.67 -5.12 11.91
N ARG A 369 -9.92 -6.12 11.05
CA ARG A 369 -11.01 -6.08 10.08
C ARG A 369 -12.38 -6.21 10.75
N LEU A 370 -12.53 -7.11 11.73
CA LEU A 370 -13.77 -7.29 12.48
C LEU A 370 -14.09 -6.06 13.32
N ARG A 371 -13.11 -5.42 13.97
CA ARG A 371 -13.30 -4.13 14.65
C ARG A 371 -13.80 -3.04 13.71
N PHE A 372 -13.23 -2.96 12.49
CA PHE A 372 -13.72 -2.04 11.47
C PHE A 372 -15.18 -2.34 11.08
N LEU A 373 -15.53 -3.62 10.88
CA LEU A 373 -16.90 -4.02 10.52
C LEU A 373 -17.88 -3.77 11.67
N ALA A 374 -17.49 -4.00 12.92
CA ALA A 374 -18.30 -3.72 14.10
C ALA A 374 -18.63 -2.23 14.23
N GLU A 375 -17.65 -1.37 13.97
CA GLU A 375 -17.87 0.08 13.95
C GLU A 375 -18.73 0.51 12.74
N ASP A 376 -18.52 -0.07 11.55
CA ASP A 376 -19.38 0.17 10.39
C ASP A 376 -20.82 -0.28 10.65
N ASP A 377 -21.03 -1.44 11.28
CA ASP A 377 -22.35 -1.97 11.68
C ASP A 377 -23.04 -1.05 12.68
N ARG A 378 -22.31 -0.60 13.73
CA ARG A 378 -22.83 0.34 14.73
C ARG A 378 -23.32 1.63 14.08
N LEU A 379 -22.47 2.27 13.29
CA LEU A 379 -22.79 3.52 12.60
C LEU A 379 -23.90 3.34 11.56
N LEU A 380 -23.95 2.18 10.89
CA LEU A 380 -25.01 1.87 9.94
C LEU A 380 -26.37 1.73 10.65
N MET A 381 -26.42 1.05 11.79
CA MET A 381 -27.64 0.93 12.60
C MET A 381 -28.14 2.30 13.08
N GLU A 382 -27.23 3.16 13.55
CA GLU A 382 -27.54 4.54 13.96
C GLU A 382 -28.11 5.39 12.82
N ALA A 383 -27.66 5.15 11.58
CA ALA A 383 -28.14 5.86 10.41
C ALA A 383 -29.48 5.34 9.84
N GLY A 384 -30.09 4.30 10.42
CA GLY A 384 -31.35 3.69 9.95
C GLY A 384 -31.20 2.31 9.32
N GLY A 385 -30.03 1.68 9.45
CA GLY A 385 -29.72 0.33 8.98
C GLY A 385 -29.61 0.21 7.46
N ALA A 386 -29.87 -0.99 6.93
CA ALA A 386 -29.78 -1.27 5.49
C ALA A 386 -30.68 -0.37 4.62
N ARG A 387 -31.74 0.25 5.18
CA ARG A 387 -32.62 1.18 4.47
C ARG A 387 -31.97 2.52 4.16
N ALA A 388 -30.97 2.92 4.95
CA ALA A 388 -30.27 4.20 4.78
C ALA A 388 -29.27 4.19 3.62
N LEU A 389 -28.93 3.00 3.11
CA LEU A 389 -27.94 2.83 2.05
C LEU A 389 -28.53 3.08 0.66
N GLU A 390 -27.76 3.74 -0.20
CA GLU A 390 -27.98 3.76 -1.65
C GLU A 390 -27.76 2.37 -2.26
N GLY A 391 -28.37 2.06 -3.41
CA GLY A 391 -28.35 0.70 -4.00
C GLY A 391 -26.94 0.12 -4.18
N GLU A 392 -26.00 0.89 -4.73
CA GLU A 392 -24.61 0.43 -4.86
C GLU A 392 -23.90 0.26 -3.50
N GLU A 393 -24.23 1.09 -2.51
CA GLU A 393 -23.66 1.00 -1.16
C GLU A 393 -24.17 -0.22 -0.39
N VAL A 394 -25.41 -0.69 -0.65
CA VAL A 394 -25.90 -1.97 -0.12
C VAL A 394 -25.00 -3.10 -0.61
N ARG A 395 -24.73 -3.15 -1.92
CA ARG A 395 -23.87 -4.19 -2.51
C ARG A 395 -22.48 -4.16 -1.89
N LEU A 396 -21.87 -2.98 -1.75
CA LEU A 396 -20.55 -2.83 -1.13
C LEU A 396 -20.54 -3.26 0.35
N ALA A 397 -21.53 -2.83 1.13
CA ALA A 397 -21.68 -3.21 2.53
C ALA A 397 -21.80 -4.73 2.70
N CYS A 398 -22.56 -5.41 1.81
CA CYS A 398 -22.66 -6.85 1.75
C CYS A 398 -21.31 -7.51 1.44
N VAL A 399 -20.62 -7.05 0.40
CA VAL A 399 -19.31 -7.59 0.00
C VAL A 399 -18.30 -7.50 1.15
N GLU A 400 -18.26 -6.37 1.85
CA GLU A 400 -17.37 -6.11 2.97
C GLU A 400 -17.53 -7.07 4.14
N ARG A 401 -18.75 -7.59 4.34
CA ARG A 401 -19.18 -8.49 5.43
C ARG A 401 -19.11 -9.97 5.08
N GLY A 402 -18.70 -10.33 3.86
CA GLY A 402 -18.70 -11.75 3.48
C GLY A 402 -19.99 -12.23 2.80
N ILE A 403 -20.96 -11.35 2.54
CA ILE A 403 -22.24 -11.71 1.91
C ILE A 403 -22.05 -11.90 0.40
N ASN A 404 -22.70 -12.93 -0.15
CA ASN A 404 -22.73 -13.16 -1.59
C ASN A 404 -23.66 -12.15 -2.27
N VAL A 405 -23.15 -11.44 -3.28
CA VAL A 405 -23.90 -10.42 -4.04
C VAL A 405 -24.13 -10.79 -5.51
N LEU A 406 -23.60 -11.92 -5.95
CA LEU A 406 -23.74 -12.38 -7.33
C LEU A 406 -25.20 -12.79 -7.56
N GLU A 407 -25.78 -12.29 -8.67
CA GLU A 407 -27.13 -12.65 -9.12
C GLU A 407 -28.25 -12.35 -8.08
N ARG A 408 -27.99 -11.42 -7.16
CA ARG A 408 -28.98 -10.96 -6.17
C ARG A 408 -29.38 -9.51 -6.42
N ASP A 409 -30.67 -9.27 -6.31
CA ASP A 409 -31.30 -7.96 -6.41
C ASP A 409 -31.15 -7.15 -5.09
N ASP A 410 -31.36 -5.84 -5.17
CA ASP A 410 -31.17 -4.92 -4.05
C ASP A 410 -32.07 -5.25 -2.85
N LYS A 411 -33.32 -5.69 -3.09
CA LYS A 411 -34.28 -6.03 -2.03
C LYS A 411 -33.79 -7.23 -1.22
N THR A 412 -33.31 -8.28 -1.90
CA THR A 412 -32.74 -9.47 -1.23
C THR A 412 -31.51 -9.09 -0.42
N LEU A 413 -30.61 -8.28 -0.98
CA LEU A 413 -29.39 -7.86 -0.28
C LEU A 413 -29.68 -7.02 0.97
N ARG A 414 -30.63 -6.09 0.90
CA ARG A 414 -31.08 -5.34 2.08
C ARG A 414 -31.66 -6.26 3.16
N GLY A 415 -32.43 -7.28 2.77
CA GLY A 415 -32.98 -8.28 3.69
C GLY A 415 -31.88 -9.09 4.40
N VAL A 416 -30.90 -9.59 3.65
CA VAL A 416 -29.76 -10.33 4.21
C VAL A 416 -28.91 -9.44 5.12
N LEU A 417 -28.63 -8.20 4.70
CA LEU A 417 -27.88 -7.25 5.51
C LEU A 417 -28.64 -6.86 6.78
N HIS A 418 -29.96 -6.74 6.72
CA HIS A 418 -30.78 -6.51 7.90
C HIS A 418 -30.68 -7.67 8.91
N ARG A 419 -30.74 -8.93 8.44
CA ARG A 419 -30.53 -10.11 9.30
C ARG A 419 -29.13 -10.15 9.91
N TRP A 420 -28.09 -9.83 9.13
CA TRP A 420 -26.74 -9.69 9.67
C TRP A 420 -26.72 -8.69 10.84
N LEU A 421 -27.25 -7.48 10.62
CA LEU A 421 -27.26 -6.40 11.62
C LEU A 421 -28.07 -6.76 12.86
N SER A 422 -29.18 -7.49 12.73
CA SER A 422 -29.98 -7.89 13.89
C SER A 422 -29.26 -8.91 14.78
N ILE A 423 -28.47 -9.81 14.20
CA ILE A 423 -27.70 -10.82 14.93
C ILE A 423 -26.52 -10.16 15.65
N VAL A 424 -25.68 -9.42 14.91
CA VAL A 424 -24.47 -8.78 15.48
C VAL A 424 -24.80 -7.56 16.35
N GLY A 425 -25.96 -6.95 16.14
CA GLY A 425 -26.47 -5.80 16.89
C GLY A 425 -27.25 -6.15 18.15
N ARG A 426 -27.37 -7.46 18.50
CA ARG A 426 -28.08 -7.88 19.70
C ARG A 426 -27.49 -7.23 20.94
N LYS A 427 -28.36 -6.74 21.82
CA LYS A 427 -27.97 -6.06 23.06
C LYS A 427 -27.31 -7.04 24.03
N GLY A 428 -26.36 -6.52 24.81
CA GLY A 428 -25.65 -7.29 25.83
C GLY A 428 -24.47 -8.11 25.30
N LEU A 429 -24.21 -8.13 23.99
CA LEU A 429 -23.01 -8.74 23.44
C LEU A 429 -21.78 -7.88 23.75
N SER A 430 -20.79 -8.50 24.39
CA SER A 430 -19.42 -7.98 24.49
C SER A 430 -18.78 -7.83 23.10
N GLU A 431 -17.65 -7.12 23.03
CA GLU A 431 -16.92 -6.95 21.76
C GLU A 431 -16.45 -8.30 21.19
N ASP A 432 -15.93 -9.18 22.06
CA ASP A 432 -15.43 -10.50 21.66
C ASP A 432 -16.56 -11.43 21.19
N GLU A 433 -17.71 -11.44 21.87
CA GLU A 433 -18.88 -12.21 21.43
C GLU A 433 -19.40 -11.72 20.09
N ARG A 434 -19.42 -10.40 19.87
CA ARG A 434 -19.81 -9.81 18.59
C ARG A 434 -18.87 -10.21 17.47
N GLN A 435 -17.56 -10.15 17.70
CA GLN A 435 -16.56 -10.62 16.74
C GLN A 435 -16.71 -12.13 16.46
N GLY A 436 -16.95 -12.93 17.50
CA GLY A 436 -17.27 -14.36 17.37
C GLY A 436 -18.47 -14.61 16.47
N LYS A 437 -19.58 -13.88 16.68
CA LYS A 437 -20.78 -13.94 15.84
C LYS A 437 -20.52 -13.51 14.40
N MET A 438 -19.75 -12.45 14.18
CA MET A 438 -19.37 -12.04 12.82
C MET A 438 -18.58 -13.13 12.10
N MET A 439 -17.61 -13.77 12.78
CA MET A 439 -16.85 -14.88 12.21
C MET A 439 -17.73 -16.07 11.87
N GLU A 440 -18.67 -16.40 12.76
CA GLU A 440 -19.68 -17.44 12.53
C GLU A 440 -20.48 -17.15 11.26
N LEU A 441 -21.06 -15.95 11.13
CA LEU A 441 -21.85 -15.55 9.97
C LEU A 441 -21.04 -15.53 8.66
N ILE A 442 -19.79 -15.07 8.68
CA ILE A 442 -18.91 -15.09 7.50
C ILE A 442 -18.71 -16.54 6.99
N LEU A 443 -18.65 -17.49 7.93
CA LEU A 443 -18.35 -18.89 7.70
C LEU A 443 -19.61 -19.78 7.60
N THR A 444 -20.80 -19.20 7.56
CA THR A 444 -22.07 -19.88 7.27
C THR A 444 -22.73 -19.27 6.03
N GLU A 445 -23.70 -19.96 5.45
CA GLU A 445 -24.50 -19.41 4.37
C GLU A 445 -25.63 -18.56 4.93
N ASP A 446 -26.03 -17.52 4.20
CA ASP A 446 -27.02 -16.53 4.65
C ASP A 446 -28.46 -17.05 4.80
N LYS A 447 -28.69 -18.31 4.37
CA LYS A 447 -29.91 -19.07 4.60
C LYS A 447 -29.95 -19.71 5.99
N ASP A 448 -28.79 -19.88 6.62
CA ASP A 448 -28.60 -20.53 7.92
C ASP A 448 -28.44 -19.49 9.06
N TRP A 449 -28.77 -18.21 8.79
CA TRP A 449 -28.59 -17.06 9.68
C TRP A 449 -29.82 -16.74 10.53
#